data_AF-A0AAW2MIA2-F1
#
_entry.id   AF-A0AAW2MIA2-F1
#
_cell.length_a   1.000
_cell.length_b   1.000
_cell.length_c   1.000
_cell.angle_alpha   90.00
_cell.angle_beta   90.00
_cell.angle_gamma   90.00
#
_symmetry.space_group_name_H-M   'P 1'
#
loop_
_entity.id
_entity.type
_entity.pdbx_description
1 polymer ?
#
loop_
_entity_poly.entity_id
_entity_poly.type
_entity_poly.pdbx_seq_one_letter_code
_entity_poly.pdbx_strand_id
1 'polypeptide(L)'
;MVERRADDRIIHSRWFNLEKPVAVDVDQLKKDKFSSRLHLRVCLDGGYHVLDESTHYSSDLRPTAKQLWKPPIGILELGILNAVGLHPMKTRDGKGTSDTYCVAKYGHKWVRTRTIVDNLFPKYNEQYTWEVFDPATVLTVGVFDNSQLGDKGANGNKDLKIGKVRVRISTLETGRVYTHSYPLLVLHPTGVKKMGEVHLALRFSCTSFANMLYIYSRPLLPKMHYIRPFTVMQLDMLRHQAVNIVATRLGRAEPPLRKEVVEYMSDVDSHLWSMRRSKANFFRLMSVFTGLFAVGKWFGDICMWKNPVTTVLVHVLYLMLVSFPELILPTIFLYMFLIGVWNFRYRPRYPPHMNTKISQAEAVHPDELDEEFDTFPTSRNLVRMRYDRLRSVAGRIQTVVGDIATQGERVHSLLSWRDPRATAIFVTFCLVAALVLYVTPFQVIAALAGIFMMRHPRFRYRVPSVPVNFFRRLPARTDSML
;
A
#
# COMPACT_ATOMS: atom_id res chain seq x y z
N MET A 1 -18.87 -31.30 8.47
CA MET A 1 -18.21 -30.45 7.45
C MET A 1 -18.60 -29.00 7.72
N VAL A 2 -17.62 -28.10 7.87
CA VAL A 2 -17.88 -26.66 8.14
C VAL A 2 -18.36 -25.99 6.86
N GLU A 3 -19.44 -25.20 6.95
CA GLU A 3 -20.01 -24.51 5.79
C GLU A 3 -19.08 -23.40 5.27
N ARG A 4 -18.94 -23.28 3.95
CA ARG A 4 -18.17 -22.22 3.30
C ARG A 4 -19.10 -21.11 2.81
N ARG A 5 -18.84 -19.87 3.22
CA ARG A 5 -19.58 -18.68 2.80
C ARG A 5 -18.74 -17.86 1.81
N ALA A 6 -19.33 -17.49 0.68
CA ALA A 6 -18.73 -16.58 -0.30
C ALA A 6 -19.39 -15.19 -0.33
N ASP A 7 -20.66 -15.10 0.08
CA ASP A 7 -21.49 -13.88 0.04
C ASP A 7 -22.11 -13.54 1.41
N ASP A 8 -22.92 -12.49 1.53
CA ASP A 8 -23.48 -11.98 2.81
C ASP A 8 -24.59 -12.87 3.41
N ARG A 9 -24.72 -14.12 2.95
CA ARG A 9 -25.81 -15.01 3.37
C ARG A 9 -25.75 -15.31 4.87
N ILE A 10 -26.93 -15.43 5.47
CA ILE A 10 -27.08 -15.83 6.87
C ILE A 10 -26.69 -17.30 6.98
N ILE A 11 -25.91 -17.63 8.02
CA ILE A 11 -25.48 -19.00 8.28
C ILE A 11 -26.27 -19.52 9.47
N HIS A 12 -26.91 -20.66 9.28
CA HIS A 12 -27.72 -21.29 10.31
C HIS A 12 -26.82 -21.92 11.38
N SER A 13 -27.15 -21.68 12.64
CA SER A 13 -26.51 -22.34 13.77
C SER A 13 -27.02 -23.77 13.90
N ARG A 14 -26.19 -24.68 14.42
CA ARG A 14 -26.52 -26.09 14.59
C ARG A 14 -26.12 -26.56 15.99
N TRP A 15 -26.88 -27.50 16.53
CA TRP A 15 -26.53 -28.18 17.78
C TRP A 15 -25.58 -29.33 17.48
N PHE A 16 -24.49 -29.41 18.24
CA PHE A 16 -23.51 -30.48 18.19
C PHE A 16 -23.51 -31.21 19.53
N ASN A 17 -23.59 -32.54 19.51
CA ASN A 17 -23.48 -33.34 20.72
C ASN A 17 -22.00 -33.46 21.10
N LEU A 18 -21.64 -33.11 22.34
CA LEU A 18 -20.31 -33.39 22.89
C LEU A 18 -20.34 -34.81 23.46
N GLU A 19 -19.84 -35.78 22.69
CA GLU A 19 -19.60 -37.11 23.23
C GLU A 19 -18.34 -37.07 24.11
N LYS A 20 -18.41 -37.64 25.32
CA LYS A 20 -17.19 -37.88 26.11
C LYS A 20 -16.33 -38.87 25.32
N PRO A 21 -15.01 -38.66 25.17
CA PRO A 21 -14.14 -39.71 24.66
C PRO A 21 -14.25 -40.87 25.65
N VAL A 22 -14.96 -41.93 25.27
CA VAL A 22 -15.12 -43.14 26.09
C VAL A 22 -13.76 -43.84 26.08
N ALA A 23 -12.94 -43.55 27.08
CA ALA A 23 -12.02 -44.55 27.59
C ALA A 23 -12.92 -45.69 28.09
N VAL A 24 -12.70 -46.87 27.52
CA VAL A 24 -13.45 -48.09 27.79
C VAL A 24 -13.45 -48.35 29.30
N ASP A 25 -14.60 -48.20 29.94
CA ASP A 25 -14.88 -48.86 31.21
C ASP A 25 -16.36 -49.26 31.22
N VAL A 26 -16.60 -50.57 31.25
CA VAL A 26 -17.87 -51.21 30.90
C VAL A 26 -18.92 -51.12 32.02
N ASP A 27 -18.60 -50.52 33.18
CA ASP A 27 -19.45 -50.57 34.39
C ASP A 27 -20.18 -49.27 34.80
N GLN A 28 -20.18 -48.21 34.00
CA GLN A 28 -20.96 -46.97 34.29
C GLN A 28 -22.26 -46.82 33.49
N LEU A 29 -22.94 -47.92 33.16
CA LEU A 29 -24.15 -47.93 32.34
C LEU A 29 -25.41 -47.35 33.01
N LYS A 30 -25.37 -46.88 34.26
CA LYS A 30 -26.54 -46.32 34.95
C LYS A 30 -26.19 -45.18 35.90
N LYS A 31 -25.92 -43.99 35.34
CA LYS A 31 -26.22 -42.64 35.88
C LYS A 31 -25.15 -41.66 35.40
N ASP A 32 -25.44 -41.03 34.26
CA ASP A 32 -25.27 -39.58 34.04
C ASP A 32 -25.45 -39.28 32.55
N LYS A 33 -26.73 -39.16 32.16
CA LYS A 33 -27.17 -38.85 30.79
C LYS A 33 -27.03 -37.34 30.51
N PHE A 34 -25.90 -36.75 30.87
CA PHE A 34 -25.60 -35.35 30.55
C PHE A 34 -24.96 -35.30 29.16
N SER A 35 -25.78 -35.39 28.11
CA SER A 35 -25.32 -35.10 26.75
C SER A 35 -25.20 -33.58 26.60
N SER A 36 -24.05 -33.03 26.96
CA SER A 36 -23.79 -31.60 26.73
C SER A 36 -23.90 -31.32 25.23
N ARG A 37 -24.85 -30.49 24.83
CA ARG A 37 -24.99 -30.05 23.44
C ARG A 37 -24.45 -28.63 23.32
N LEU A 38 -23.64 -28.39 22.29
CA LEU A 38 -23.07 -27.10 21.99
C LEU A 38 -23.79 -26.50 20.78
N HIS A 39 -24.39 -25.34 20.94
CA HIS A 39 -24.99 -24.61 19.84
C HIS A 39 -23.93 -23.74 19.17
N LEU A 40 -23.48 -24.14 17.99
CA LEU A 40 -22.42 -23.44 17.27
C LEU A 40 -22.91 -22.85 15.95
N ARG A 41 -22.34 -21.70 15.62
CA ARG A 41 -22.36 -21.12 14.28
C ARG A 41 -20.91 -20.97 13.81
N VAL A 42 -20.46 -21.90 12.99
CA VAL A 42 -19.09 -21.90 12.44
C VAL A 42 -19.16 -21.87 10.92
N CYS A 43 -18.36 -20.99 10.32
CA CYS A 43 -18.23 -20.92 8.88
C CYS A 43 -16.83 -20.55 8.45
N LEU A 44 -16.43 -21.04 7.29
CA LEU A 44 -15.24 -20.59 6.58
C LEU A 44 -15.65 -19.49 5.60
N ASP A 45 -15.22 -18.27 5.88
CA ASP A 45 -15.55 -17.13 5.02
C ASP A 45 -14.48 -16.94 3.93
N GLY A 46 -14.89 -17.14 2.69
CA GLY A 46 -14.07 -16.92 1.50
C GLY A 46 -14.31 -15.55 0.85
N GLY A 47 -15.30 -14.79 1.30
CA GLY A 47 -15.67 -13.49 0.74
C GLY A 47 -14.75 -12.34 1.16
N TYR A 48 -13.89 -12.55 2.17
CA TYR A 48 -12.87 -11.60 2.59
C TYR A 48 -11.52 -11.86 1.91
N HIS A 49 -10.75 -10.78 1.77
CA HIS A 49 -9.31 -10.83 1.53
C HIS A 49 -8.58 -10.77 2.88
N VAL A 50 -7.69 -11.72 3.14
CA VAL A 50 -6.82 -11.73 4.34
C VAL A 50 -5.52 -11.02 3.98
N LEU A 51 -5.35 -9.81 4.52
CA LEU A 51 -4.14 -9.01 4.31
C LEU A 51 -2.99 -9.60 5.12
N ASP A 52 -1.94 -10.07 4.47
CA ASP A 52 -0.63 -10.36 5.07
C ASP A 52 0.32 -9.15 4.97
N GLU A 53 -0.05 -8.14 4.18
CA GLU A 53 0.70 -6.89 3.95
C GLU A 53 -0.04 -5.66 4.49
N SER A 54 0.67 -4.54 4.58
CA SER A 54 0.02 -3.24 4.80
C SER A 54 -0.88 -2.85 3.62
N THR A 55 -1.97 -2.14 3.90
CA THR A 55 -2.95 -1.72 2.88
C THR A 55 -2.36 -0.81 1.80
N HIS A 56 -1.31 -0.06 2.12
CA HIS A 56 -0.65 0.85 1.17
C HIS A 56 0.28 0.12 0.19
N TYR A 57 0.89 -0.99 0.60
CA TYR A 57 1.89 -1.75 -0.17
C TYR A 57 1.40 -3.13 -0.58
N SER A 58 0.08 -3.34 -0.57
CA SER A 58 -0.54 -4.61 -0.89
C SER A 58 -0.31 -5.02 -2.35
N SER A 59 0.05 -6.28 -2.54
CA SER A 59 0.33 -6.95 -3.80
C SER A 59 -0.83 -7.82 -4.30
N ASP A 60 -1.82 -8.10 -3.44
CA ASP A 60 -3.08 -8.78 -3.79
C ASP A 60 -4.26 -8.15 -3.05
N LEU A 61 -5.40 -8.06 -3.72
CA LEU A 61 -6.66 -7.56 -3.13
C LEU A 61 -7.82 -8.52 -3.38
N ARG A 62 -7.54 -9.73 -3.89
CA ARG A 62 -8.56 -10.71 -4.26
C ARG A 62 -9.15 -11.40 -3.03
N PRO A 63 -10.43 -11.80 -3.09
CA PRO A 63 -11.04 -12.60 -2.02
C PRO A 63 -10.36 -13.97 -1.90
N THR A 64 -10.48 -14.59 -0.73
CA THR A 64 -9.91 -15.93 -0.45
C THR A 64 -10.56 -17.01 -1.32
N ALA A 65 -11.85 -16.89 -1.62
CA ALA A 65 -12.55 -17.80 -2.52
C ALA A 65 -12.18 -17.54 -3.99
N LYS A 66 -11.55 -18.53 -4.63
CA LYS A 66 -11.19 -18.51 -6.06
C LYS A 66 -12.38 -18.28 -7.00
N GLN A 67 -13.58 -18.73 -6.61
CA GLN A 67 -14.81 -18.54 -7.39
C GLN A 67 -15.18 -17.06 -7.58
N LEU A 68 -14.70 -16.17 -6.70
CA LEU A 68 -14.94 -14.73 -6.76
C LEU A 68 -13.80 -13.98 -7.49
N TRP A 69 -12.80 -14.69 -8.01
CA TRP A 69 -11.69 -14.07 -8.71
C TRP A 69 -12.13 -13.54 -10.06
N LYS A 70 -11.62 -12.35 -10.39
CA LYS A 70 -11.80 -11.73 -11.69
C LYS A 70 -10.69 -12.20 -12.63
N PRO A 71 -10.88 -12.15 -13.95
CA PRO A 71 -9.80 -12.43 -14.89
C PRO A 71 -8.63 -11.44 -14.69
N PRO A 72 -7.39 -11.87 -14.96
CA PRO A 72 -6.23 -10.99 -14.90
C PRO A 72 -6.31 -9.90 -15.98
N ILE A 73 -5.76 -8.73 -15.67
CA ILE A 73 -5.69 -7.58 -16.60
C ILE A 73 -4.40 -7.51 -17.39
N GLY A 74 -3.40 -8.28 -16.97
CA GLY A 74 -2.07 -8.20 -17.54
C GLY A 74 -1.10 -9.15 -16.88
N ILE A 75 0.12 -9.12 -17.40
CA ILE A 75 1.26 -9.90 -16.94
C ILE A 75 2.35 -8.92 -16.53
N LEU A 76 2.91 -9.14 -15.34
CA LEU A 76 4.10 -8.46 -14.85
C LEU A 76 5.29 -9.38 -15.04
N GLU A 77 6.32 -8.90 -15.74
CA GLU A 77 7.60 -9.56 -15.92
C GLU A 77 8.66 -8.84 -15.08
N LEU A 78 9.39 -9.58 -14.25
CA LEU A 78 10.54 -9.11 -13.48
C LEU A 78 11.79 -9.87 -13.94
N GLY A 79 12.80 -9.15 -14.39
CA GLY A 79 14.18 -9.64 -14.49
C GLY A 79 14.98 -9.11 -13.31
N ILE A 80 15.52 -10.00 -12.48
CA ILE A 80 16.50 -9.69 -11.45
C ILE A 80 17.88 -9.91 -12.09
N LEU A 81 18.55 -8.83 -12.47
CA LEU A 81 19.77 -8.91 -13.27
C LEU A 81 20.99 -9.10 -12.38
N ASN A 82 21.40 -8.07 -11.66
CA ASN A 82 22.57 -8.08 -10.78
C ASN A 82 22.39 -7.07 -9.65
N ALA A 83 23.29 -7.15 -8.66
CA ALA A 83 23.48 -6.08 -7.68
C ALA A 83 24.93 -5.60 -7.72
N VAL A 84 25.15 -4.32 -7.42
CA VAL A 84 26.44 -3.64 -7.54
C VAL A 84 26.71 -2.84 -6.27
N GLY A 85 27.97 -2.80 -5.86
CA GLY A 85 28.43 -1.99 -4.73
C GLY A 85 27.83 -2.45 -3.40
N LEU A 86 27.65 -3.76 -3.23
CA LEU A 86 27.11 -4.30 -1.98
C LEU A 86 28.09 -4.06 -0.83
N HIS A 87 27.56 -3.64 0.32
CA HIS A 87 28.37 -3.52 1.53
C HIS A 87 28.72 -4.93 2.05
N PRO A 88 29.98 -5.21 2.43
CA PRO A 88 30.34 -6.49 3.02
C PRO A 88 29.56 -6.75 4.31
N MET A 89 28.94 -7.92 4.41
CA MET A 89 28.12 -8.30 5.57
C MET A 89 28.86 -9.29 6.48
N LYS A 90 29.85 -9.98 5.93
CA LYS A 90 30.70 -10.95 6.62
C LYS A 90 32.16 -10.66 6.33
N THR A 91 33.03 -11.17 7.19
CA THR A 91 34.47 -11.19 6.94
C THR A 91 34.91 -12.66 6.94
N ARG A 92 35.40 -13.13 5.80
CA ARG A 92 36.02 -14.46 5.68
C ARG A 92 37.45 -14.28 5.18
N ASP A 93 38.40 -14.93 5.85
CA ASP A 93 39.82 -14.88 5.49
C ASP A 93 40.37 -13.43 5.39
N GLY A 94 39.93 -12.54 6.28
CA GLY A 94 40.31 -11.11 6.29
C GLY A 94 39.70 -10.28 5.15
N LYS A 95 38.91 -10.88 4.27
CA LYS A 95 38.21 -10.22 3.16
C LYS A 95 36.72 -10.05 3.49
N GLY A 96 36.18 -8.86 3.22
CA GLY A 96 34.75 -8.63 3.31
C GLY A 96 34.00 -9.36 2.19
N THR A 97 33.06 -10.24 2.56
CA THR A 97 32.22 -11.00 1.63
C THR A 97 30.73 -10.89 1.97
N SER A 98 29.88 -11.25 1.02
CA SER A 98 28.45 -11.39 1.21
C SER A 98 27.89 -12.52 0.33
N ASP A 99 26.96 -13.27 0.89
CA ASP A 99 26.30 -14.41 0.28
C ASP A 99 24.87 -14.02 -0.04
N THR A 100 24.61 -13.54 -1.24
CA THR A 100 23.41 -12.73 -1.46
C THR A 100 22.35 -13.46 -2.27
N TYR A 101 21.10 -13.20 -1.92
CA TYR A 101 19.95 -13.65 -2.69
C TYR A 101 18.84 -12.60 -2.67
N CYS A 102 18.07 -12.56 -3.74
CA CYS A 102 16.88 -11.73 -3.88
C CYS A 102 15.61 -12.54 -3.59
N VAL A 103 14.63 -11.86 -2.99
CA VAL A 103 13.27 -12.35 -2.78
C VAL A 103 12.31 -11.40 -3.46
N ALA A 104 11.46 -11.90 -4.35
CA ALA A 104 10.40 -11.13 -4.98
C ALA A 104 9.03 -11.65 -4.51
N LYS A 105 8.16 -10.72 -4.12
CA LYS A 105 6.80 -11.00 -3.69
C LYS A 105 5.81 -10.21 -4.54
N TYR A 106 4.88 -10.93 -5.15
CA TYR A 106 3.71 -10.35 -5.78
C TYR A 106 2.52 -11.31 -5.74
N GLY A 107 1.40 -10.83 -5.20
CA GLY A 107 0.25 -11.69 -4.97
C GLY A 107 0.54 -12.73 -3.87
N HIS A 108 0.03 -13.94 -4.07
CA HIS A 108 0.33 -15.09 -3.19
C HIS A 108 1.66 -15.80 -3.56
N LYS A 109 2.34 -15.38 -4.64
CA LYS A 109 3.53 -16.06 -5.15
C LYS A 109 4.79 -15.35 -4.63
N TRP A 110 5.57 -16.12 -3.88
CA TRP A 110 6.90 -15.75 -3.41
C TRP A 110 7.95 -16.45 -4.25
N VAL A 111 9.00 -15.72 -4.56
CA VAL A 111 10.12 -16.21 -5.37
C VAL A 111 11.40 -15.89 -4.64
N ARG A 112 12.32 -16.85 -4.60
CA ARG A 112 13.67 -16.69 -4.09
C ARG A 112 14.66 -17.09 -5.18
N THR A 113 15.60 -16.19 -5.48
CA THR A 113 16.71 -16.47 -6.40
C THR A 113 17.77 -17.38 -5.76
N ARG A 114 18.65 -17.95 -6.59
CA ARG A 114 19.82 -18.68 -6.09
C ARG A 114 20.73 -17.77 -5.25
N THR A 115 21.37 -18.33 -4.24
CA THR A 115 22.39 -17.61 -3.46
C THR A 115 23.70 -17.54 -4.24
N ILE A 116 24.21 -16.32 -4.42
CA ILE A 116 25.55 -16.09 -4.97
C ILE A 116 26.50 -15.85 -3.79
N VAL A 117 27.43 -16.76 -3.60
CA VAL A 117 28.35 -16.81 -2.46
C VAL A 117 29.58 -15.94 -2.73
N ASP A 118 30.13 -15.31 -1.70
CA ASP A 118 31.39 -14.54 -1.72
C ASP A 118 31.51 -13.46 -2.80
N ASN A 119 30.41 -12.78 -3.15
CA ASN A 119 30.41 -11.83 -4.25
C ASN A 119 29.65 -10.53 -3.92
N LEU A 120 30.39 -9.41 -3.94
CA LEU A 120 29.84 -8.05 -3.77
C LEU A 120 29.18 -7.49 -5.04
N PHE A 121 29.31 -8.20 -6.17
CA PHE A 121 28.73 -7.90 -7.47
C PHE A 121 27.94 -9.11 -8.04
N PRO A 122 26.94 -9.62 -7.29
CA PRO A 122 26.24 -10.84 -7.66
C PRO A 122 25.45 -10.65 -8.97
N LYS A 123 25.55 -11.63 -9.87
CA LYS A 123 24.75 -11.70 -11.11
C LYS A 123 23.73 -12.83 -10.98
N TYR A 124 22.46 -12.45 -10.83
CA TYR A 124 21.35 -13.39 -10.70
C TYR A 124 20.90 -13.86 -12.08
N ASN A 125 20.56 -12.92 -12.96
CA ASN A 125 20.01 -13.16 -14.31
C ASN A 125 18.80 -14.11 -14.30
N GLU A 126 17.85 -13.87 -13.39
CA GLU A 126 16.65 -14.67 -13.25
C GLU A 126 15.41 -13.87 -13.65
N GLN A 127 14.47 -14.49 -14.38
CA GLN A 127 13.24 -13.85 -14.84
C GLN A 127 12.01 -14.57 -14.27
N TYR A 128 11.03 -13.76 -13.87
CA TYR A 128 9.79 -14.23 -13.25
C TYR A 128 8.58 -13.49 -13.80
N THR A 129 7.45 -14.19 -13.85
CA THR A 129 6.18 -13.65 -14.32
C THR A 129 5.06 -13.86 -13.30
N TRP A 130 4.16 -12.89 -13.25
CA TRP A 130 2.93 -12.92 -12.45
C TRP A 130 1.74 -12.37 -13.22
N GLU A 131 0.57 -12.89 -12.90
CA GLU A 131 -0.70 -12.33 -13.32
C GLU A 131 -1.09 -11.14 -12.44
N VAL A 132 -1.40 -10.01 -13.09
CA VAL A 132 -1.83 -8.77 -12.43
C VAL A 132 -3.35 -8.70 -12.47
N PHE A 133 -3.97 -8.38 -11.33
CA PHE A 133 -5.43 -8.26 -11.20
C PHE A 133 -5.90 -6.83 -10.92
N ASP A 134 -5.05 -5.96 -10.37
CA ASP A 134 -5.36 -4.55 -10.13
C ASP A 134 -4.08 -3.71 -10.32
N PRO A 135 -4.09 -2.62 -11.12
CA PRO A 135 -2.89 -1.80 -11.34
C PRO A 135 -2.43 -1.10 -10.06
N ALA A 136 -3.29 -0.93 -9.06
CA ALA A 136 -2.92 -0.31 -7.79
C ALA A 136 -2.08 -1.23 -6.89
N THR A 137 -1.76 -2.46 -7.30
CA THR A 137 -0.90 -3.36 -6.51
C THR A 137 0.59 -3.03 -6.61
N VAL A 138 1.36 -3.46 -5.61
CA VAL A 138 2.79 -3.16 -5.49
C VAL A 138 3.62 -4.44 -5.56
N LEU A 139 4.65 -4.46 -6.40
CA LEU A 139 5.70 -5.47 -6.39
C LEU A 139 6.75 -5.09 -5.34
N THR A 140 7.12 -6.04 -4.48
CA THR A 140 8.21 -5.85 -3.52
C THR A 140 9.35 -6.81 -3.83
N VAL A 141 10.57 -6.29 -3.92
CA VAL A 141 11.81 -7.05 -4.13
C VAL A 141 12.79 -6.72 -3.01
N GLY A 142 13.20 -7.72 -2.23
CA GLY A 142 14.18 -7.58 -1.15
C GLY A 142 15.49 -8.30 -1.48
N VAL A 143 16.60 -7.80 -0.96
CA VAL A 143 17.92 -8.42 -1.05
C VAL A 143 18.42 -8.74 0.35
N PHE A 144 18.93 -9.95 0.54
CA PHE A 144 19.35 -10.48 1.83
C PHE A 144 20.69 -11.18 1.72
N ASP A 145 21.44 -11.17 2.82
CA ASP A 145 22.61 -12.00 3.03
C ASP A 145 22.19 -13.31 3.70
N ASN A 146 22.57 -14.42 3.09
CA ASN A 146 22.27 -15.78 3.53
C ASN A 146 23.26 -16.21 4.60
N SER A 147 22.88 -16.13 5.87
CA SER A 147 23.75 -16.57 6.97
C SER A 147 23.72 -18.08 7.20
N GLN A 148 23.01 -18.84 6.35
CA GLN A 148 22.83 -20.28 6.49
C GLN A 148 23.99 -21.10 5.93
N LEU A 149 24.84 -20.51 5.09
CA LEU A 149 26.00 -21.18 4.48
C LEU A 149 27.30 -21.04 5.30
N GLY A 150 27.34 -20.18 6.32
CA GLY A 150 28.56 -19.89 7.09
C GLY A 150 28.66 -20.66 8.41
N ASP A 151 29.89 -20.78 8.92
CA ASP A 151 30.14 -21.33 10.26
C ASP A 151 29.46 -20.47 11.34
N LYS A 152 28.96 -21.13 12.39
CA LYS A 152 28.09 -20.55 13.43
C LYS A 152 28.73 -19.33 14.12
N GLY A 153 28.47 -18.13 13.60
CA GLY A 153 28.90 -16.88 14.21
C GLY A 153 28.02 -16.44 15.39
N ALA A 154 28.56 -15.53 16.22
CA ALA A 154 27.96 -15.03 17.47
C ALA A 154 26.59 -14.31 17.28
N ASN A 155 26.29 -13.80 16.09
CA ASN A 155 24.96 -13.34 15.70
C ASN A 155 24.26 -14.50 15.00
N GLY A 156 23.51 -15.31 15.79
CA GLY A 156 22.93 -16.58 15.33
C GLY A 156 22.18 -16.51 14.00
N ASN A 157 22.09 -17.66 13.32
CA ASN A 157 21.55 -18.01 11.98
C ASN A 157 20.41 -17.16 11.33
N LYS A 158 20.34 -15.85 11.50
CA LYS A 158 19.31 -14.99 10.91
C LYS A 158 19.85 -14.34 9.65
N ASP A 159 19.06 -14.33 8.59
CA ASP A 159 19.47 -13.70 7.34
C ASP A 159 19.52 -12.17 7.52
N LEU A 160 20.62 -11.55 7.11
CA LEU A 160 20.80 -10.11 7.27
C LEU A 160 20.13 -9.35 6.12
N LYS A 161 19.48 -8.23 6.45
CA LYS A 161 18.69 -7.43 5.51
C LYS A 161 19.63 -6.43 4.81
N ILE A 162 19.70 -6.46 3.47
CA ILE A 162 20.51 -5.52 2.67
C ILE A 162 19.64 -4.37 2.15
N GLY A 163 18.38 -4.63 1.82
CA GLY A 163 17.40 -3.60 1.47
C GLY A 163 16.19 -4.14 0.74
N LYS A 164 15.20 -3.27 0.49
CA LYS A 164 14.00 -3.58 -0.27
C LYS A 164 13.62 -2.47 -1.22
N VAL A 165 13.01 -2.85 -2.34
CA VAL A 165 12.52 -1.98 -3.40
C VAL A 165 11.05 -2.28 -3.61
N ARG A 166 10.25 -1.22 -3.76
CA ARG A 166 8.82 -1.30 -4.05
C ARG A 166 8.52 -0.59 -5.36
N VAL A 167 7.77 -1.25 -6.22
CA VAL A 167 7.33 -0.67 -7.49
C VAL A 167 5.83 -0.88 -7.64
N ARG A 168 5.07 0.22 -7.65
CA ARG A 168 3.63 0.18 -7.91
C ARG A 168 3.38 0.02 -9.41
N ILE A 169 2.53 -0.93 -9.78
CA ILE A 169 2.28 -1.27 -11.20
C ILE A 169 1.63 -0.13 -11.96
N SER A 170 0.80 0.69 -11.32
CA SER A 170 0.16 1.85 -11.94
C SER A 170 1.14 2.92 -12.42
N THR A 171 2.38 2.91 -11.92
CA THR A 171 3.44 3.82 -12.39
C THR A 171 4.18 3.33 -13.64
N LEU A 172 3.92 2.09 -14.08
CA LEU A 172 4.54 1.50 -15.27
C LEU A 172 3.66 1.73 -16.50
N GLU A 173 4.27 2.21 -17.59
CA GLU A 173 3.63 2.26 -18.90
C GLU A 173 3.42 0.85 -19.47
N THR A 174 2.29 0.62 -20.14
CA THR A 174 1.98 -0.69 -20.74
C THR A 174 2.92 -1.00 -21.90
N GLY A 175 3.50 -2.20 -21.90
CA GLY A 175 4.38 -2.70 -22.95
C GLY A 175 5.82 -2.18 -22.90
N ARG A 176 6.13 -1.21 -22.03
CA ARG A 176 7.47 -0.65 -21.87
C ARG A 176 8.32 -1.46 -20.89
N VAL A 177 9.58 -1.66 -21.25
CA VAL A 177 10.58 -2.28 -20.38
C VAL A 177 11.34 -1.19 -19.63
N TYR A 178 11.36 -1.29 -18.31
CA TYR A 178 12.11 -0.41 -17.42
C TYR A 178 13.31 -1.15 -16.84
N THR A 179 14.51 -0.78 -17.28
CA THR A 179 15.77 -1.28 -16.74
C THR A 179 16.42 -0.19 -15.90
N HIS A 180 16.46 -0.35 -14.57
CA HIS A 180 16.97 0.69 -13.68
C HIS A 180 17.68 0.08 -12.45
N SER A 181 18.68 0.81 -11.94
CA SER A 181 19.38 0.50 -10.69
C SER A 181 18.65 1.14 -9.51
N TYR A 182 18.17 0.32 -8.58
CA TYR A 182 17.47 0.79 -7.40
C TYR A 182 18.40 0.76 -6.18
N PRO A 183 18.56 1.86 -5.44
CA PRO A 183 19.39 1.87 -4.24
C PRO A 183 18.78 0.99 -3.15
N LEU A 184 19.61 0.12 -2.59
CA LEU A 184 19.29 -0.70 -1.41
C LEU A 184 19.62 0.12 -0.17
N LEU A 185 18.57 0.49 0.56
CA LEU A 185 18.67 1.32 1.74
C LEU A 185 18.14 0.53 2.94
N VAL A 186 18.91 0.50 4.02
CA VAL A 186 18.53 -0.11 5.28
C VAL A 186 18.70 0.90 6.40
N LEU A 187 17.70 0.92 7.28
CA LEU A 187 17.73 1.67 8.53
C LEU A 187 18.53 0.85 9.55
N HIS A 188 19.57 1.44 10.11
CA HIS A 188 20.36 0.89 11.22
C HIS A 188 20.25 1.87 12.41
N PRO A 189 20.45 1.45 13.68
CA PRO A 189 20.48 2.38 14.83
C PRO A 189 21.41 3.59 14.68
N THR A 190 22.44 3.49 13.83
CA THR A 190 23.41 4.56 13.55
C THR A 190 23.04 5.47 12.38
N GLY A 191 21.94 5.20 11.67
CA GLY A 191 21.48 5.99 10.52
C GLY A 191 20.97 5.14 9.35
N VAL A 192 20.51 5.79 8.29
CA VAL A 192 20.30 5.11 7.01
C VAL A 192 21.62 4.87 6.32
N LYS A 193 21.89 3.61 5.99
CA LYS A 193 23.07 3.19 5.24
C LYS A 193 22.66 2.69 3.86
N LYS A 194 23.33 3.20 2.83
CA LYS A 194 23.23 2.66 1.47
C LYS A 194 24.07 1.39 1.41
N MET A 195 23.40 0.25 1.22
CA MET A 195 24.03 -1.07 1.22
C MET A 195 24.36 -1.57 -0.18
N GLY A 196 24.05 -0.80 -1.22
CA GLY A 196 24.37 -1.07 -2.63
C GLY A 196 23.23 -0.69 -3.56
N GLU A 197 23.23 -1.22 -4.78
CA GLU A 197 22.17 -1.02 -5.78
C GLU A 197 21.78 -2.35 -6.43
N VAL A 198 20.48 -2.56 -6.67
CA VAL A 198 19.95 -3.73 -7.39
C VAL A 198 19.42 -3.31 -8.76
N HIS A 199 19.86 -3.96 -9.82
CA HIS A 199 19.39 -3.72 -11.18
C HIS A 199 18.21 -4.64 -11.48
N LEU A 200 17.07 -4.01 -11.77
CA LEU A 200 15.84 -4.71 -12.10
C LEU A 200 15.37 -4.32 -13.51
N ALA A 201 14.85 -5.30 -14.22
CA ALA A 201 14.11 -5.13 -15.47
C ALA A 201 12.62 -5.40 -15.21
N LEU A 202 11.76 -4.43 -15.47
CA LEU A 202 10.32 -4.54 -15.22
C LEU A 202 9.54 -4.27 -16.50
N ARG A 203 8.58 -5.13 -16.82
CA ARG A 203 7.64 -4.91 -17.92
C ARG A 203 6.24 -5.27 -17.47
N PHE A 204 5.30 -4.35 -17.68
CA PHE A 204 3.88 -4.62 -17.48
C PHE A 204 3.17 -4.67 -18.83
N SER A 205 2.55 -5.79 -19.15
CA SER A 205 1.80 -6.00 -20.40
C SER A 205 0.33 -6.18 -20.07
N CYS A 206 -0.57 -5.40 -20.70
CA CYS A 206 -2.02 -5.54 -20.48
C CYS A 206 -2.66 -6.47 -21.52
N THR A 207 -3.63 -7.28 -21.11
CA THR A 207 -4.43 -8.13 -22.02
C THR A 207 -5.51 -7.32 -22.75
N SER A 208 -6.18 -6.42 -22.03
CA SER A 208 -7.19 -5.50 -22.59
C SER A 208 -7.11 -4.15 -21.90
N PHE A 209 -6.89 -3.10 -22.69
CA PHE A 209 -6.85 -1.72 -22.19
C PHE A 209 -8.20 -1.28 -21.60
N ALA A 210 -9.31 -1.67 -22.22
CA ALA A 210 -10.66 -1.35 -21.74
C ALA A 210 -10.95 -2.01 -20.38
N ASN A 211 -10.62 -3.29 -20.21
CA ASN A 211 -10.80 -3.99 -18.94
C ASN A 211 -9.96 -3.34 -17.82
N MET A 212 -8.74 -2.92 -18.15
CA MET A 212 -7.86 -2.20 -17.22
C MET A 212 -8.44 -0.84 -16.79
N LEU A 213 -8.95 -0.03 -17.72
CA LEU A 213 -9.63 1.23 -17.38
C LEU A 213 -10.88 0.98 -16.53
N TYR A 214 -11.65 -0.05 -16.87
CA TYR A 214 -12.86 -0.42 -16.15
C TYR A 214 -12.60 -0.75 -14.68
N ILE A 215 -11.43 -1.31 -14.37
CA ILE A 215 -11.06 -1.61 -12.98
C ILE A 215 -11.12 -0.38 -12.10
N TYR A 216 -10.68 0.79 -12.56
CA TYR A 216 -10.70 2.02 -11.74
C TYR A 216 -12.10 2.37 -11.19
N SER A 217 -13.17 1.94 -11.85
CA SER A 217 -14.55 2.13 -11.39
C SER A 217 -15.03 1.11 -10.34
N ARG A 218 -14.36 -0.05 -10.24
CA ARG A 218 -14.75 -1.16 -9.37
C ARG A 218 -14.21 -1.01 -7.95
N PRO A 219 -14.89 -1.57 -6.93
CA PRO A 219 -14.38 -1.57 -5.56
C PRO A 219 -13.02 -2.26 -5.47
N LEU A 220 -12.13 -1.69 -4.66
CA LEU A 220 -10.76 -2.15 -4.44
C LEU A 220 -10.73 -3.49 -3.68
N LEU A 221 -11.50 -3.58 -2.59
CA LEU A 221 -11.60 -4.77 -1.76
C LEU A 221 -12.84 -5.61 -2.13
N PRO A 222 -12.87 -6.89 -1.73
CA PRO A 222 -14.07 -7.73 -1.83
C PRO A 222 -15.28 -7.13 -1.11
N LYS A 223 -16.49 -7.46 -1.57
CA LYS A 223 -17.75 -6.90 -1.05
C LYS A 223 -17.91 -7.08 0.47
N MET A 224 -17.48 -8.21 1.03
CA MET A 224 -17.62 -8.49 2.46
C MET A 224 -16.95 -7.43 3.35
N HIS A 225 -15.82 -6.87 2.94
CA HIS A 225 -15.11 -5.82 3.68
C HIS A 225 -15.92 -4.53 3.85
N TYR A 226 -16.90 -4.27 2.98
CA TYR A 226 -17.77 -3.10 3.08
C TYR A 226 -19.10 -3.39 3.76
N ILE A 227 -19.63 -4.60 3.58
CA ILE A 227 -20.91 -4.99 4.17
C ILE A 227 -20.76 -5.34 5.66
N ARG A 228 -19.68 -6.02 6.01
CA ARG A 228 -19.34 -6.43 7.38
C ARG A 228 -17.85 -6.12 7.63
N PRO A 229 -17.49 -4.85 7.88
CA PRO A 229 -16.09 -4.46 8.07
C PRO A 229 -15.51 -5.10 9.34
N PHE A 230 -14.23 -5.48 9.28
CA PHE A 230 -13.48 -5.85 10.46
C PHE A 230 -13.14 -4.62 11.30
N THR A 231 -13.05 -4.80 12.62
CA THR A 231 -12.46 -3.77 13.47
C THR A 231 -10.96 -3.67 13.21
N VAL A 232 -10.35 -2.52 13.49
CA VAL A 232 -8.90 -2.30 13.29
C VAL A 232 -8.08 -3.38 14.04
N MET A 233 -8.47 -3.68 15.28
CA MET A 233 -7.82 -4.72 16.09
C MET A 233 -7.92 -6.12 15.47
N GLN A 234 -9.08 -6.48 14.91
CA GLN A 234 -9.25 -7.77 14.23
C GLN A 234 -8.38 -7.84 12.98
N LEU A 235 -8.31 -6.75 12.21
CA LEU A 235 -7.49 -6.69 11.01
C LEU A 235 -6.00 -6.89 11.33
N ASP A 236 -5.51 -6.23 12.38
CA ASP A 236 -4.12 -6.35 12.80
C ASP A 236 -3.82 -7.74 13.35
N MET A 237 -4.72 -8.32 14.15
CA MET A 237 -4.58 -9.70 14.64
C MET A 237 -4.54 -10.72 13.50
N LEU A 238 -5.45 -10.60 12.52
CA LEU A 238 -5.49 -11.47 11.35
C LEU A 238 -4.23 -11.33 10.50
N ARG A 239 -3.69 -10.11 10.33
CA ARG A 239 -2.44 -9.87 9.61
C ARG A 239 -1.26 -10.59 10.26
N HIS A 240 -1.09 -10.46 11.57
CA HIS A 240 -0.01 -11.14 12.30
C HIS A 240 -0.12 -12.67 12.17
N GLN A 241 -1.33 -13.22 12.28
CA GLN A 241 -1.55 -14.66 12.10
C GLN A 241 -1.26 -15.10 10.65
N ALA A 242 -1.71 -14.34 9.66
CA ALA A 242 -1.45 -14.63 8.26
C ALA A 242 0.06 -14.65 7.94
N VAL A 243 0.82 -13.66 8.44
CA VAL A 243 2.28 -13.60 8.26
C VAL A 243 2.96 -14.79 8.93
N ASN A 244 2.56 -15.19 10.14
CA ASN A 244 3.11 -16.37 10.81
C ASN A 244 2.85 -17.67 10.02
N ILE A 245 1.65 -17.82 9.45
CA ILE A 245 1.31 -18.98 8.60
C ILE A 245 2.16 -18.98 7.33
N VAL A 246 2.34 -17.82 6.68
CA VAL A 246 3.18 -17.71 5.48
C VAL A 246 4.65 -18.01 5.82
N ALA A 247 5.17 -17.48 6.93
CA ALA A 247 6.53 -17.72 7.39
C ALA A 247 6.80 -19.20 7.70
N THR A 248 5.88 -19.86 8.40
CA THR A 248 6.00 -21.30 8.70
C THR A 248 5.94 -22.16 7.44
N ARG A 249 5.12 -21.78 6.45
CA ARG A 249 5.05 -22.47 5.15
C ARG A 249 6.34 -22.28 4.34
N LEU A 250 6.81 -21.05 4.22
CA LEU A 250 8.00 -20.72 3.42
C LEU A 250 9.31 -21.19 4.07
N GLY A 251 9.33 -21.36 5.39
CA GLY A 251 10.46 -21.97 6.11
C GLY A 251 10.65 -23.47 5.80
N ARG A 252 9.63 -24.12 5.23
CA ARG A 252 9.69 -25.51 4.76
C ARG A 252 9.95 -25.63 3.26
N ALA A 253 10.08 -24.51 2.55
CA ALA A 253 10.36 -24.51 1.12
C ALA A 253 11.85 -24.79 0.86
N GLU A 254 12.18 -25.22 -0.35
CA GLU A 254 13.56 -25.40 -0.79
C GLU A 254 13.85 -24.39 -1.93
N PRO A 255 14.77 -23.42 -1.73
CA PRO A 255 15.51 -23.10 -0.50
C PRO A 255 14.68 -22.32 0.56
N PRO A 256 14.92 -22.52 1.87
CA PRO A 256 14.00 -22.08 2.94
C PRO A 256 14.06 -20.58 3.24
N LEU A 257 12.92 -19.90 3.18
CA LEU A 257 12.80 -18.49 3.56
C LEU A 257 12.46 -18.38 5.05
N ARG A 258 13.36 -17.75 5.81
CA ARG A 258 13.20 -17.60 7.26
C ARG A 258 12.14 -16.56 7.65
N LYS A 259 11.70 -16.63 8.91
CA LYS A 259 10.63 -15.77 9.44
C LYS A 259 10.97 -14.28 9.30
N GLU A 260 12.19 -13.88 9.61
CA GLU A 260 12.66 -12.50 9.55
C GLU A 260 12.62 -11.90 8.13
N VAL A 261 12.81 -12.74 7.11
CA VAL A 261 12.73 -12.35 5.69
C VAL A 261 11.27 -12.07 5.33
N VAL A 262 10.35 -12.96 5.73
CA VAL A 262 8.91 -12.83 5.48
C VAL A 262 8.33 -11.62 6.22
N GLU A 263 8.72 -11.40 7.48
CA GLU A 263 8.32 -10.24 8.28
C GLU A 263 8.81 -8.93 7.66
N TYR A 264 10.06 -8.87 7.21
CA TYR A 264 10.63 -7.68 6.57
C TYR A 264 9.98 -7.37 5.22
N MET A 265 9.67 -8.40 4.44
CA MET A 265 8.98 -8.25 3.16
C MET A 265 7.51 -7.81 3.30
N SER A 266 6.87 -8.15 4.42
CA SER A 266 5.43 -7.90 4.65
C SER A 266 5.13 -6.65 5.50
N ASP A 267 6.16 -5.96 6.02
CA ASP A 267 6.05 -4.77 6.89
C ASP A 267 5.18 -4.94 8.14
N VAL A 268 5.37 -6.02 8.89
CA VAL A 268 4.58 -6.28 10.12
C VAL A 268 4.59 -5.09 11.09
N ASP A 269 5.74 -4.43 11.21
CA ASP A 269 5.98 -3.33 12.15
C ASP A 269 5.63 -1.94 11.59
N SER A 270 4.90 -1.85 10.47
CA SER A 270 4.54 -0.54 9.88
C SER A 270 3.71 0.33 10.81
N HIS A 271 2.93 -0.30 11.69
CA HIS A 271 1.97 0.34 12.59
C HIS A 271 2.60 0.86 13.90
N LEU A 272 3.85 0.47 14.19
CA LEU A 272 4.56 0.94 15.38
C LEU A 272 4.94 2.43 15.24
N TRP A 273 4.81 3.17 16.33
CA TRP A 273 5.17 4.58 16.38
C TRP A 273 6.69 4.77 16.30
N SER A 274 7.11 5.75 15.49
CA SER A 274 8.50 6.21 15.35
C SER A 274 8.50 7.72 15.13
N MET A 275 9.32 8.45 15.89
CA MET A 275 9.47 9.91 15.79
C MET A 275 9.83 10.34 14.36
N ARG A 276 10.75 9.64 13.72
CA ARG A 276 11.17 9.86 12.33
C ARG A 276 9.98 9.76 11.36
N ARG A 277 9.16 8.70 11.48
CA ARG A 277 7.98 8.52 10.62
C ARG A 277 6.94 9.62 10.84
N SER A 278 6.75 10.06 12.08
CA SER A 278 5.88 11.20 12.42
C SER A 278 6.35 12.49 11.73
N LYS A 279 7.64 12.84 11.84
CA LYS A 279 8.23 14.00 11.13
C LYS A 279 8.06 13.88 9.61
N ALA A 280 8.35 12.71 9.04
CA ALA A 280 8.18 12.47 7.61
C ALA A 280 6.72 12.68 7.14
N ASN A 281 5.75 12.14 7.88
CA ASN A 281 4.33 12.36 7.59
C ASN A 281 3.91 13.82 7.74
N PHE A 282 4.46 14.55 8.72
CA PHE A 282 4.21 15.98 8.89
C PHE A 282 4.77 16.82 7.73
N PHE A 283 6.01 16.58 7.30
CA PHE A 283 6.57 17.29 6.14
C PHE A 283 5.84 16.96 4.85
N ARG A 284 5.39 15.70 4.67
CA ARG A 284 4.52 15.32 3.56
C ARG A 284 3.22 16.11 3.58
N LEU A 285 2.58 16.22 4.75
CA LEU A 285 1.39 17.05 4.93
C LEU A 285 1.66 18.51 4.57
N MET A 286 2.76 19.10 5.06
CA MET A 286 3.15 20.47 4.74
C MET A 286 3.40 20.67 3.23
N SER A 287 3.97 19.67 2.56
CA SER A 287 4.21 19.72 1.11
C SER A 287 2.91 19.79 0.30
N VAL A 288 1.83 19.18 0.79
CA VAL A 288 0.49 19.28 0.18
C VAL A 288 -0.04 20.71 0.30
N PHE A 289 0.16 21.36 1.45
CA PHE A 289 -0.30 22.74 1.69
C PHE A 289 0.57 23.82 1.06
N THR A 290 1.80 23.50 0.63
CA THR A 290 2.70 24.48 0.01
C THR A 290 2.09 25.12 -1.23
N GLY A 291 1.33 24.35 -2.04
CA GLY A 291 0.59 24.89 -3.18
C GLY A 291 -0.50 25.89 -2.77
N LEU A 292 -1.22 25.62 -1.67
CA LEU A 292 -2.24 26.53 -1.13
C LEU A 292 -1.62 27.83 -0.63
N PHE A 293 -0.49 27.76 0.08
CA PHE A 293 0.24 28.95 0.52
C PHE A 293 0.77 29.77 -0.67
N ALA A 294 1.23 29.11 -1.74
CA ALA A 294 1.64 29.81 -2.97
C ALA A 294 0.48 30.53 -3.66
N VAL A 295 -0.72 29.92 -3.72
CA VAL A 295 -1.93 30.57 -4.22
C VAL A 295 -2.33 31.75 -3.34
N GLY A 296 -2.25 31.61 -2.00
CA GLY A 296 -2.53 32.70 -1.06
C GLY A 296 -1.55 33.88 -1.23
N LYS A 297 -0.26 33.60 -1.42
CA LYS A 297 0.74 34.63 -1.71
C LYS A 297 0.48 35.32 -3.05
N TRP A 298 0.19 34.55 -4.11
CA TRP A 298 -0.15 35.09 -5.43
C TRP A 298 -1.41 35.97 -5.39
N PHE A 299 -2.43 35.55 -4.63
CA PHE A 299 -3.63 36.36 -4.39
C PHE A 299 -3.29 37.64 -3.62
N GLY A 300 -2.42 37.57 -2.62
CA GLY A 300 -1.89 38.75 -1.94
C GLY A 300 -1.15 39.70 -2.90
N ASP A 301 -0.34 39.17 -3.82
CA ASP A 301 0.36 39.96 -4.84
C ASP A 301 -0.62 40.65 -5.81
N ILE A 302 -1.79 40.05 -6.08
CA ILE A 302 -2.89 40.67 -6.84
C ILE A 302 -3.55 41.79 -6.04
N CYS A 303 -3.86 41.57 -4.76
CA CYS A 303 -4.43 42.61 -3.91
C CYS A 303 -3.49 43.82 -3.77
N MET A 304 -2.18 43.59 -3.82
CA MET A 304 -1.15 44.63 -3.77
C MET A 304 -0.81 45.25 -5.13
N TRP A 305 -1.53 44.90 -6.21
CA TRP A 305 -1.35 45.47 -7.55
C TRP A 305 0.09 45.40 -8.10
N LYS A 306 0.87 44.38 -7.73
CA LYS A 306 2.26 44.26 -8.18
C LYS A 306 2.41 44.18 -9.70
N ASN A 307 1.46 43.54 -10.38
CA ASN A 307 1.40 43.50 -11.84
C ASN A 307 0.00 43.93 -12.32
N PRO A 308 -0.16 45.20 -12.76
CA PRO A 308 -1.47 45.80 -13.00
C PRO A 308 -2.25 45.12 -14.13
N VAL A 309 -1.58 44.52 -15.12
CA VAL A 309 -2.27 43.81 -16.20
C VAL A 309 -2.94 42.55 -15.68
N THR A 310 -2.21 41.76 -14.89
CA THR A 310 -2.74 40.51 -14.32
C THR A 310 -3.86 40.77 -13.31
N THR A 311 -3.75 41.84 -12.52
CA THR A 311 -4.79 42.20 -11.55
C THR A 311 -6.07 42.62 -12.26
N VAL A 312 -6.00 43.46 -13.30
CA VAL A 312 -7.18 43.84 -14.09
C VAL A 312 -7.85 42.61 -14.71
N LEU A 313 -7.08 41.69 -15.30
CA LEU A 313 -7.63 40.44 -15.86
C LEU A 313 -8.35 39.59 -14.80
N VAL A 314 -7.77 39.45 -13.61
CA VAL A 314 -8.39 38.70 -12.50
C VAL A 314 -9.67 39.39 -12.01
N HIS A 315 -9.71 40.72 -11.94
CA HIS A 315 -10.93 41.46 -11.57
C HIS A 315 -12.03 41.31 -12.63
N VAL A 316 -11.68 41.36 -13.91
CA VAL A 316 -12.64 41.10 -15.00
C VAL A 316 -13.19 39.67 -14.91
N LEU A 317 -12.32 38.68 -14.70
CA LEU A 317 -12.73 37.28 -14.51
C LEU A 317 -13.62 37.12 -13.27
N TYR A 318 -13.27 37.78 -12.15
CA TYR A 318 -14.06 37.77 -10.92
C TYR A 318 -15.45 38.37 -11.13
N LEU A 319 -15.55 39.55 -11.75
CA LEU A 319 -16.83 40.19 -12.06
C LEU A 319 -17.68 39.30 -12.96
N MET A 320 -17.10 38.70 -13.99
CA MET A 320 -17.79 37.75 -14.87
C MET A 320 -18.34 36.55 -14.10
N LEU A 321 -17.54 35.94 -13.22
CA LEU A 321 -17.97 34.78 -12.41
C LEU A 321 -19.04 35.14 -11.35
N VAL A 322 -18.99 36.35 -10.81
CA VAL A 322 -20.02 36.85 -9.87
C VAL A 322 -21.33 37.14 -10.60
N SER A 323 -21.27 37.71 -11.81
CA SER A 323 -22.45 37.97 -12.64
C SER A 323 -23.09 36.68 -13.17
N PHE A 324 -22.29 35.64 -13.41
CA PHE A 324 -22.75 34.35 -13.92
C PHE A 324 -22.24 33.20 -13.05
N PRO A 325 -22.85 32.95 -11.88
CA PRO A 325 -22.42 31.91 -10.96
C PRO A 325 -22.47 30.49 -11.58
N GLU A 326 -23.26 30.31 -12.63
CA GLU A 326 -23.33 29.06 -13.41
C GLU A 326 -21.98 28.72 -14.08
N LEU A 327 -21.13 29.72 -14.37
CA LEU A 327 -19.82 29.52 -15.00
C LEU A 327 -18.71 29.13 -14.01
N ILE A 328 -18.95 29.17 -12.70
CA ILE A 328 -17.95 28.84 -11.68
C ILE A 328 -17.48 27.38 -11.79
N LEU A 329 -18.42 26.41 -11.82
CA LEU A 329 -18.06 25.00 -11.93
C LEU A 329 -17.41 24.65 -13.28
N PRO A 330 -17.96 25.06 -14.46
CA PRO A 330 -17.32 24.87 -15.75
C PRO A 330 -15.89 25.40 -15.81
N THR A 331 -15.65 26.62 -15.31
CA THR A 331 -14.31 27.24 -15.34
C THR A 331 -13.32 26.48 -14.46
N ILE A 332 -13.71 26.02 -13.26
CA ILE A 332 -12.86 25.17 -12.41
C ILE A 332 -12.45 23.89 -13.14
N PHE A 333 -13.40 23.16 -13.75
CA PHE A 333 -13.09 21.93 -14.48
C PHE A 333 -12.22 22.18 -15.72
N LEU A 334 -12.45 23.29 -16.43
CA LEU A 334 -11.62 23.71 -17.56
C LEU A 334 -10.18 24.02 -17.11
N TYR A 335 -9.98 24.74 -16.01
CA TYR A 335 -8.64 24.98 -15.46
C TYR A 335 -7.94 23.69 -15.07
N MET A 336 -8.64 22.75 -14.42
CA MET A 336 -8.08 21.44 -14.09
C MET A 336 -7.67 20.65 -15.33
N PHE A 337 -8.47 20.71 -16.41
CA PHE A 337 -8.12 20.14 -17.71
C PHE A 337 -6.85 20.78 -18.30
N LEU A 338 -6.79 22.11 -18.37
CA LEU A 338 -5.64 22.84 -18.92
C LEU A 338 -4.35 22.57 -18.14
N ILE A 339 -4.41 22.61 -16.81
CA ILE A 339 -3.27 22.27 -15.93
C ILE A 339 -2.85 20.81 -16.15
N GLY A 340 -3.82 19.90 -16.25
CA GLY A 340 -3.55 18.50 -16.57
C GLY A 340 -2.81 18.35 -17.90
N VAL A 341 -3.30 18.94 -18.98
CA VAL A 341 -2.64 18.90 -20.29
C VAL A 341 -1.24 19.52 -20.24
N TRP A 342 -1.07 20.64 -19.53
CA TRP A 342 0.23 21.28 -19.35
C TRP A 342 1.23 20.38 -18.61
N ASN A 343 0.79 19.76 -17.52
CA ASN A 343 1.62 18.87 -16.71
C ASN A 343 2.06 17.60 -17.44
N PHE A 344 1.37 17.21 -18.52
CA PHE A 344 1.78 16.08 -19.35
C PHE A 344 3.21 16.25 -19.89
N ARG A 345 3.64 17.50 -20.15
CA ARG A 345 4.99 17.80 -20.63
C ARG A 345 6.07 17.51 -19.59
N TYR A 346 5.73 17.62 -18.31
CA TYR A 346 6.63 17.42 -17.17
C TYR A 346 6.41 16.05 -16.49
N ARG A 347 5.77 15.11 -17.18
CA ARG A 347 5.42 13.82 -16.58
C ARG A 347 6.65 13.02 -16.14
N PRO A 348 6.59 12.32 -14.99
CA PRO A 348 7.65 11.39 -14.58
C PRO A 348 7.83 10.29 -15.63
N ARG A 349 9.07 10.07 -16.09
CA ARG A 349 9.39 9.02 -17.09
C ARG A 349 9.86 7.71 -16.49
N TYR A 350 10.20 7.71 -15.20
CA TYR A 350 10.75 6.57 -14.48
C TYR A 350 9.90 6.28 -13.24
N PRO A 351 9.76 5.00 -12.87
CA PRO A 351 9.07 4.63 -11.64
C PRO A 351 9.79 5.22 -10.43
N PRO A 352 9.04 5.65 -9.40
CA PRO A 352 9.62 6.21 -8.18
C PRO A 352 10.48 5.17 -7.47
N HIS A 353 11.62 5.59 -6.93
CA HIS A 353 12.45 4.77 -6.05
C HIS A 353 12.29 5.22 -4.59
N MET A 354 12.81 4.40 -3.67
CA MET A 354 12.86 4.72 -2.24
C MET A 354 13.64 6.02 -2.03
N ASN A 355 13.07 7.00 -1.32
CA ASN A 355 13.66 8.33 -1.15
C ASN A 355 13.93 8.62 0.33
N THR A 356 15.20 8.79 0.66
CA THR A 356 15.71 9.08 2.00
C THR A 356 15.21 10.43 2.53
N LYS A 357 15.09 11.45 1.67
CA LYS A 357 14.62 12.79 2.03
C LYS A 357 13.14 12.80 2.42
N ILE A 358 12.31 12.10 1.64
CA ILE A 358 10.86 11.97 1.96
C ILE A 358 10.68 11.20 3.28
N SER A 359 11.55 10.21 3.52
CA SER A 359 11.53 9.39 4.74
C SER A 359 12.19 10.05 5.96
N GLN A 360 12.69 11.28 5.81
CA GLN A 360 13.48 12.02 6.81
C GLN A 360 14.62 11.20 7.40
N ALA A 361 15.25 10.37 6.59
CA ALA A 361 16.23 9.38 7.04
C ALA A 361 17.65 9.95 7.24
N GLU A 362 17.94 11.11 6.66
CA GLU A 362 19.25 11.77 6.69
C GLU A 362 19.42 12.73 7.87
N ALA A 363 18.31 13.21 8.46
CA ALA A 363 18.31 14.25 9.50
C ALA A 363 17.90 13.71 10.90
N VAL A 364 18.05 12.40 11.12
CA VAL A 364 17.57 11.72 12.34
C VAL A 364 18.66 11.71 13.39
N HIS A 365 18.29 12.06 14.63
CA HIS A 365 19.19 11.94 15.78
C HIS A 365 19.31 10.45 16.19
N PRO A 366 20.50 9.95 16.61
CA PRO A 366 20.68 8.55 17.02
C PRO A 366 19.65 8.06 18.05
N ASP A 367 19.28 8.91 19.01
CA ASP A 367 18.27 8.58 20.04
C ASP A 367 16.88 8.29 19.45
N GLU A 368 16.49 8.95 18.36
CA GLU A 368 15.20 8.72 17.68
C GLU A 368 15.20 7.39 16.92
N LEU A 369 16.39 6.92 16.53
CA LEU A 369 16.58 5.71 15.78
C LEU A 369 16.60 4.50 16.71
N ASP A 370 17.31 4.61 17.83
CA ASP A 370 17.25 3.65 18.94
C ASP A 370 15.81 3.43 19.42
N GLU A 371 15.00 4.49 19.46
CA GLU A 371 13.59 4.41 19.83
C GLU A 371 12.77 3.55 18.83
N GLU A 372 13.01 3.65 17.51
CA GLU A 372 12.32 2.86 16.46
C GLU A 372 12.68 1.36 16.54
N PHE A 373 13.87 1.01 17.05
CA PHE A 373 14.34 -0.36 17.18
C PHE A 373 14.09 -1.00 18.56
N ASP A 374 13.57 -0.26 19.55
CA ASP A 374 13.20 -0.84 20.86
C ASP A 374 11.99 -1.78 20.74
N THR A 375 12.10 -2.97 21.33
CA THR A 375 11.08 -4.02 21.23
C THR A 375 9.96 -3.77 22.24
N PHE A 376 8.71 -4.14 21.91
CA PHE A 376 7.60 -4.07 22.86
C PHE A 376 7.51 -5.36 23.71
N PRO A 377 7.50 -5.30 25.05
CA PRO A 377 7.58 -4.11 25.92
C PRO A 377 9.03 -3.60 26.12
N THR A 378 9.18 -2.27 26.19
CA THR A 378 10.49 -1.56 26.23
C THR A 378 11.42 -2.09 27.32
N SER A 379 12.72 -2.21 27.03
CA SER A 379 13.69 -2.82 27.96
C SER A 379 14.17 -1.89 29.10
N ARG A 380 13.86 -0.58 29.02
CA ARG A 380 14.38 0.46 29.94
C ARG A 380 13.40 0.83 31.06
N ASN A 381 13.92 1.05 32.27
CA ASN A 381 13.14 0.98 33.52
C ASN A 381 12.47 2.27 34.03
N LEU A 382 12.64 3.46 33.45
CA LEU A 382 12.38 4.68 34.24
C LEU A 382 10.94 5.23 34.23
N VAL A 383 10.17 5.15 33.13
CA VAL A 383 8.74 5.56 33.12
C VAL A 383 7.94 4.70 32.12
N ARG A 384 8.19 3.40 32.16
CA ARG A 384 7.78 2.39 31.17
C ARG A 384 6.31 2.49 30.76
N MET A 385 5.38 2.42 31.73
CA MET A 385 3.95 2.32 31.42
C MET A 385 3.32 3.62 30.89
N ARG A 386 3.74 4.80 31.37
CA ARG A 386 3.20 6.08 30.88
C ARG A 386 3.77 6.45 29.51
N TYR A 387 5.05 6.14 29.29
CA TYR A 387 5.70 6.31 28.00
C TYR A 387 5.12 5.35 26.95
N ASP A 388 4.91 4.07 27.27
CA ASP A 388 4.27 3.11 26.37
C ASP A 388 2.83 3.53 25.99
N ARG A 389 2.07 4.07 26.96
CA ARG A 389 0.74 4.65 26.68
C ARG A 389 0.83 5.84 25.75
N LEU A 390 1.73 6.80 26.00
CA LEU A 390 1.91 7.98 25.15
C LEU A 390 2.36 7.58 23.74
N ARG A 391 3.28 6.62 23.62
CA ARG A 391 3.76 6.05 22.36
C ARG A 391 2.64 5.39 21.57
N SER A 392 1.72 4.69 22.23
CA SER A 392 0.55 4.09 21.58
C SER A 392 -0.43 5.15 21.03
N VAL A 393 -0.66 6.24 21.77
CA VAL A 393 -1.52 7.36 21.34
C VAL A 393 -0.85 8.13 20.20
N ALA A 394 0.45 8.40 20.32
CA ALA A 394 1.24 9.06 19.29
C ALA A 394 1.26 8.24 17.99
N GLY A 395 1.28 6.90 18.07
CA GLY A 395 1.12 6.01 16.92
C GLY A 395 -0.22 6.21 16.20
N ARG A 396 -1.31 6.35 16.94
CA ARG A 396 -2.63 6.67 16.36
C ARG A 396 -2.65 8.05 15.70
N ILE A 397 -2.05 9.06 16.32
CA ILE A 397 -1.96 10.40 15.71
C ILE A 397 -1.10 10.36 14.44
N GLN A 398 0.05 9.66 14.46
CA GLN A 398 0.94 9.49 13.32
C GLN A 398 0.23 8.83 12.13
N THR A 399 -0.61 7.83 12.39
CA THR A 399 -1.40 7.18 11.32
C THR A 399 -2.43 8.13 10.73
N VAL A 400 -3.16 8.90 11.55
CA VAL A 400 -4.12 9.91 11.06
C VAL A 400 -3.43 11.01 10.24
N VAL A 401 -2.31 11.56 10.70
CA VAL A 401 -1.54 12.56 9.94
C VAL A 401 -1.04 11.97 8.63
N GLY A 402 -0.55 10.73 8.65
CA GLY A 402 -0.15 9.98 7.45
C GLY A 402 -1.30 9.77 6.47
N ASP A 403 -2.51 9.49 6.97
CA ASP A 403 -3.71 9.32 6.14
C ASP A 403 -4.12 10.62 5.47
N ILE A 404 -4.13 11.74 6.21
CA ILE A 404 -4.45 13.07 5.65
C ILE A 404 -3.42 13.44 4.57
N ALA A 405 -2.13 13.26 4.85
CA ALA A 405 -1.06 13.49 3.87
C ALA A 405 -1.26 12.63 2.62
N THR A 406 -1.62 11.36 2.80
CA THR A 406 -1.88 10.42 1.69
C THR A 406 -3.08 10.85 0.85
N GLN A 407 -4.18 11.32 1.46
CA GLN A 407 -5.31 11.84 0.68
C GLN A 407 -4.92 13.10 -0.09
N GLY A 408 -4.19 14.03 0.53
CA GLY A 408 -3.69 15.23 -0.14
C GLY A 408 -2.79 14.91 -1.34
N GLU A 409 -1.88 13.97 -1.19
CA GLU A 409 -1.01 13.49 -2.26
C GLU A 409 -1.80 12.82 -3.40
N ARG A 410 -2.87 12.10 -3.08
CA ARG A 410 -3.77 11.52 -4.10
C ARG A 410 -4.49 12.61 -4.89
N VAL A 411 -4.94 13.69 -4.24
CA VAL A 411 -5.51 14.85 -4.96
C VAL A 411 -4.48 15.42 -5.93
N HIS A 412 -3.24 15.63 -5.47
CA HIS A 412 -2.17 16.10 -6.35
C HIS A 412 -1.85 15.11 -7.49
N SER A 413 -1.96 13.81 -7.22
CA SER A 413 -1.70 12.76 -8.21
C SER A 413 -2.70 12.76 -9.38
N LEU A 414 -3.88 13.35 -9.21
CA LEU A 414 -4.87 13.49 -10.27
C LEU A 414 -4.30 14.24 -11.48
N LEU A 415 -3.45 15.24 -11.25
CA LEU A 415 -2.88 16.11 -12.28
C LEU A 415 -1.38 15.91 -12.53
N SER A 416 -0.71 15.01 -11.80
CA SER A 416 0.75 14.84 -11.89
C SER A 416 1.22 13.82 -12.93
N TRP A 417 0.28 13.11 -13.59
CA TRP A 417 0.58 12.03 -14.55
C TRP A 417 1.44 10.89 -14.01
N ARG A 418 1.47 10.70 -12.67
CA ARG A 418 2.19 9.58 -12.04
C ARG A 418 1.56 8.23 -12.36
N ASP A 419 0.23 8.20 -12.49
CA ASP A 419 -0.51 7.11 -13.13
C ASP A 419 -1.09 7.67 -14.44
N PRO A 420 -0.48 7.39 -15.60
CA PRO A 420 -0.90 7.95 -16.87
C PRO A 420 -2.36 7.63 -17.22
N ARG A 421 -2.87 6.48 -16.76
CA ARG A 421 -4.22 5.99 -17.08
C ARG A 421 -5.24 6.72 -16.22
N ALA A 422 -4.99 6.80 -14.92
CA ALA A 422 -5.87 7.50 -14.00
C ALA A 422 -5.94 9.00 -14.34
N THR A 423 -4.79 9.65 -14.53
CA THR A 423 -4.77 11.07 -14.91
C THR A 423 -5.48 11.30 -16.25
N ALA A 424 -5.32 10.42 -17.24
CA ALA A 424 -6.07 10.54 -18.50
C ALA A 424 -7.59 10.41 -18.31
N ILE A 425 -8.07 9.47 -17.49
CA ILE A 425 -9.50 9.35 -17.13
C ILE A 425 -9.99 10.63 -16.45
N PHE A 426 -9.19 11.19 -15.53
CA PHE A 426 -9.58 12.39 -14.79
C PHE A 426 -9.60 13.64 -15.67
N VAL A 427 -8.59 13.85 -16.51
CA VAL A 427 -8.50 15.00 -17.44
C VAL A 427 -9.64 14.94 -18.46
N THR A 428 -9.93 13.76 -19.00
CA THR A 428 -11.08 13.56 -19.92
C THR A 428 -12.40 13.80 -19.20
N PHE A 429 -12.56 13.31 -17.97
CA PHE A 429 -13.71 13.62 -17.12
C PHE A 429 -13.86 15.13 -16.87
N CYS A 430 -12.78 15.86 -16.58
CA CYS A 430 -12.82 17.30 -16.39
C CYS A 430 -13.31 18.03 -17.66
N LEU A 431 -12.85 17.62 -18.85
CA LEU A 431 -13.30 18.20 -20.11
C LEU A 431 -14.80 17.96 -20.33
N VAL A 432 -15.27 16.73 -20.17
CA VAL A 432 -16.68 16.37 -20.33
C VAL A 432 -17.54 17.09 -19.28
N ALA A 433 -17.11 17.12 -18.02
CA ALA A 433 -17.80 17.82 -16.96
C ALA A 433 -17.90 19.33 -17.26
N ALA A 434 -16.83 19.97 -17.74
CA ALA A 434 -16.86 21.37 -18.14
C ALA A 434 -17.88 21.64 -19.26
N LEU A 435 -17.94 20.79 -20.29
CA LEU A 435 -18.90 20.92 -21.38
C LEU A 435 -20.34 20.70 -20.92
N VAL A 436 -20.59 19.66 -20.12
CA VAL A 436 -21.94 19.37 -19.61
C VAL A 436 -22.42 20.51 -18.70
N LEU A 437 -21.59 20.92 -17.74
CA LEU A 437 -21.91 22.00 -16.80
C LEU A 437 -22.10 23.36 -17.48
N TYR A 438 -21.46 23.58 -18.63
CA TYR A 438 -21.65 24.78 -19.42
C TYR A 438 -23.02 24.84 -20.10
N VAL A 439 -23.55 23.68 -20.53
CA VAL A 439 -24.83 23.58 -21.23
C VAL A 439 -26.01 23.40 -20.26
N THR A 440 -25.80 22.72 -19.14
CA THR A 440 -26.87 22.39 -18.19
C THR A 440 -26.97 23.43 -17.07
N PRO A 441 -28.16 24.00 -16.79
CA PRO A 441 -28.33 24.93 -15.69
C PRO A 441 -28.11 24.24 -14.34
N PHE A 442 -27.55 24.97 -13.37
CA PHE A 442 -27.20 24.44 -12.05
C PHE A 442 -28.40 23.80 -11.32
N GLN A 443 -29.60 24.35 -11.53
CA GLN A 443 -30.85 23.87 -10.92
C GLN A 443 -31.14 22.39 -11.27
N VAL A 444 -30.92 21.99 -12.53
CA VAL A 444 -31.16 20.60 -12.97
C VAL A 444 -30.19 19.65 -12.29
N ILE A 445 -28.92 20.04 -12.15
CA ILE A 445 -27.90 19.24 -11.46
C ILE A 445 -28.24 19.12 -9.97
N ALA A 446 -28.62 20.22 -9.32
CA ALA A 446 -29.02 20.21 -7.92
C ALA A 446 -30.25 19.31 -7.69
N ALA A 447 -31.25 19.36 -8.58
CA ALA A 447 -32.43 18.51 -8.52
C ALA A 447 -32.08 17.02 -8.67
N LEU A 448 -31.30 16.66 -9.70
CA LEU A 448 -30.85 15.28 -9.94
C LEU A 448 -29.99 14.76 -8.78
N ALA A 449 -29.07 15.58 -8.27
CA ALA A 449 -28.24 15.23 -7.12
C ALA A 449 -29.07 15.04 -5.85
N GLY A 450 -30.07 15.90 -5.63
CA GLY A 450 -31.02 15.78 -4.52
C GLY A 450 -31.80 14.47 -4.57
N ILE A 451 -32.38 14.14 -5.72
CA ILE A 451 -33.10 12.87 -5.94
C ILE A 451 -32.17 11.67 -5.70
N PHE A 452 -30.93 11.73 -6.19
CA PHE A 452 -29.95 10.66 -6.00
C PHE A 452 -29.57 10.46 -4.52
N MET A 453 -29.35 11.55 -3.76
CA MET A 453 -29.01 11.48 -2.34
C MET A 453 -30.18 11.01 -1.47
N MET A 454 -31.39 11.48 -1.78
CA MET A 454 -32.63 11.09 -1.09
C MET A 454 -33.15 9.72 -1.51
N ARG A 455 -32.43 9.00 -2.38
CA ARG A 455 -32.79 7.64 -2.80
C ARG A 455 -33.00 6.71 -1.60
N HIS A 456 -34.09 5.94 -1.68
CA HIS A 456 -34.50 4.99 -0.64
C HIS A 456 -33.35 4.05 -0.22
N PRO A 457 -33.19 3.74 1.07
CA PRO A 457 -32.08 2.91 1.59
C PRO A 457 -31.92 1.54 0.91
N ARG A 458 -33.01 0.93 0.43
CA ARG A 458 -32.95 -0.35 -0.33
C ARG A 458 -32.13 -0.24 -1.61
N PHE A 459 -32.10 0.92 -2.26
CA PHE A 459 -31.29 1.13 -3.44
C PHE A 459 -29.89 1.65 -3.10
N ARG A 460 -29.61 2.07 -1.86
CA ARG A 460 -28.26 2.48 -1.45
C ARG A 460 -27.35 1.25 -1.41
N TYR A 461 -26.50 1.15 -2.43
CA TYR A 461 -25.47 0.13 -2.50
C TYR A 461 -24.51 0.28 -1.31
N ARG A 462 -24.22 -0.84 -0.62
CA ARG A 462 -23.26 -0.90 0.50
C ARG A 462 -21.79 -0.94 0.04
N VAL A 463 -21.51 -0.52 -1.19
CA VAL A 463 -20.16 -0.46 -1.75
C VAL A 463 -19.80 0.98 -2.08
N PRO A 464 -18.51 1.35 -1.99
CA PRO A 464 -18.04 2.69 -2.34
C PRO A 464 -18.43 3.08 -3.77
N SER A 465 -18.74 4.37 -3.96
CA SER A 465 -19.05 4.96 -5.27
C SER A 465 -17.84 4.93 -6.21
N VAL A 466 -18.11 5.06 -7.52
CA VAL A 466 -17.08 5.06 -8.56
C VAL A 466 -15.96 6.09 -8.30
N PRO A 467 -16.26 7.37 -7.96
CA PRO A 467 -15.20 8.35 -7.69
C PRO A 467 -14.34 7.99 -6.47
N VAL A 468 -14.95 7.42 -5.43
CA VAL A 468 -14.21 6.97 -4.23
C VAL A 468 -13.30 5.79 -4.57
N ASN A 469 -13.75 4.87 -5.42
CA ASN A 469 -12.93 3.74 -5.88
C ASN A 469 -11.76 4.19 -6.73
N PHE A 470 -12.00 5.12 -7.66
CA PHE A 470 -10.99 5.74 -8.48
C PHE A 470 -9.93 6.42 -7.59
N PHE A 471 -10.37 7.25 -6.64
CA PHE A 471 -9.48 8.00 -5.76
C PHE A 471 -8.62 7.10 -4.86
N ARG A 472 -9.19 6.00 -4.34
CA ARG A 472 -8.44 5.04 -3.50
C ARG A 472 -7.33 4.29 -4.24
N ARG A 473 -7.38 4.20 -5.58
CA ARG A 473 -6.34 3.57 -6.41
C ARG A 473 -5.17 4.48 -6.75
N LEU A 474 -5.34 5.78 -6.56
CA LEU A 474 -4.33 6.74 -6.95
C LEU A 474 -3.04 6.57 -6.13
N PRO A 475 -1.86 6.72 -6.77
CA PRO A 475 -0.57 6.57 -6.13
C PRO A 475 -0.33 7.71 -5.13
N ALA A 476 0.32 7.38 -4.01
CA ALA A 476 0.76 8.35 -3.01
C ALA A 476 2.29 8.30 -2.86
N ARG A 477 2.90 9.30 -2.22
CA ARG A 477 4.34 9.30 -1.95
C ARG A 477 4.74 8.39 -0.80
N THR A 478 3.78 7.79 -0.09
CA THR A 478 4.01 6.64 0.81
C THR A 478 4.87 5.58 0.15
N ASP A 479 4.69 5.33 -1.14
CA ASP A 479 5.37 4.24 -1.87
C ASP A 479 6.88 4.41 -1.97
N SER A 480 7.36 5.65 -1.80
CA SER A 480 8.77 6.00 -1.77
C SER A 480 9.34 6.13 -0.36
N MET A 481 8.54 5.80 0.68
CA MET A 481 8.95 5.88 2.08
C MET A 481 9.55 4.55 2.58
N LEU A 482 10.63 4.67 3.34
CA LEU A 482 11.47 3.57 3.83
C LEU A 482 10.93 2.87 5.07
#